data_AF-B0WMV2-F1
#
_entry.id   AF-B0WMV2-F1
#
_cell.length_a   1.000
_cell.length_b   1.000
_cell.length_c   1.000
_cell.angle_alpha   90.00
_cell.angle_beta   90.00
_cell.angle_gamma   90.00
#
_symmetry.space_group_name_H-M   'P 1'
#
loop_
_entity.id
_entity.type
_entity.pdbx_description
1 polymer ?
#
loop_
_entity_poly.entity_id
_entity_poly.type
_entity_poly.pdbx_seq_one_letter_code
_entity_poly.pdbx_strand_id
1 'polypeptide(L)'
;MCSNSSTSGAGPAAAAAGSGQLVSFSAGTTHHAAHSQDAPNILVYKKMEAIIEKMQAEGSGVSVRTVKAFMSKVPSVFTGADLVAWISQNLSVDDVTEALHLAHLLASHGYLFPIDDHQLTVKNDGTFYRFQTPYFWPSNFWEPENTDYAIYLCKRTMQNKTRLELADYEAENLAKLQKMFSRKWEFIFMQAEAQSKVDKKRDKLERKVLDSQERAFWDVHRPIPGCVNTTEVDIKKAYRRGASSLGSGSAGTAANSNPAETMAKTINLLKQKLERRTIKVSKVAESTINQLLVRLTKFNFSNIPSLRYNAYYEQYSEFDYFLTVPDYPNPWQSDSTELWDTEKQGKDIPMKRVKRWGFSLRELLNDPIGREQFTKFLDKEFSGENLKFWEAIQNMKTLPQSKIKEAATDIWNEYLTPDAPCPVNIDAKSMDLAREFFKEGSTTGPSRWCFDVAADHVFYLMKSDSYSRYLRSDMYKEYLNGSKKKVKSIPNLFGVKKINY
;
A
#
# COMPACT_ATOMS: atom_id res chain seq x y z
N MET A 1 59.88 49.52 1.98
CA MET A 1 59.93 49.54 3.46
C MET A 1 59.69 48.10 3.93
N CYS A 2 60.78 47.52 4.46
CA CYS A 2 60.92 46.30 5.28
C CYS A 2 60.20 45.01 4.80
N SER A 3 60.83 44.00 4.18
CA SER A 3 62.02 43.17 4.51
C SER A 3 61.81 42.11 5.60
N ASN A 4 62.18 40.87 5.23
CA ASN A 4 62.75 39.78 6.06
C ASN A 4 61.80 38.98 6.97
N SER A 5 62.06 37.72 7.35
CA SER A 5 62.79 36.55 6.86
C SER A 5 62.62 35.49 7.95
N SER A 6 62.39 34.22 7.57
CA SER A 6 62.67 32.96 8.28
C SER A 6 62.98 32.95 9.80
N THR A 7 62.27 32.12 10.56
CA THR A 7 62.87 31.32 11.67
C THR A 7 62.03 30.10 12.03
N SER A 8 62.75 29.00 12.23
CA SER A 8 62.36 27.68 12.71
C SER A 8 61.93 27.67 14.17
N GLY A 9 60.89 26.89 14.52
CA GLY A 9 60.51 26.58 15.90
C GLY A 9 59.90 25.18 16.00
N ALA A 10 60.46 24.35 16.87
CA ALA A 10 60.14 22.94 17.06
C ALA A 10 59.05 22.71 18.12
N GLY A 11 58.12 21.78 17.83
CA GLY A 11 57.28 21.00 18.78
C GLY A 11 56.17 21.75 19.56
N PRO A 12 55.07 21.08 19.99
CA PRO A 12 54.96 19.64 20.26
C PRO A 12 53.87 18.89 19.47
N ALA A 13 54.02 17.56 19.46
CA ALA A 13 53.19 16.60 18.75
C ALA A 13 51.75 16.50 19.28
N ALA A 14 50.79 16.55 18.36
CA ALA A 14 49.40 16.22 18.60
C ALA A 14 49.20 14.69 18.58
N ALA A 15 48.50 14.16 19.59
CA ALA A 15 48.06 12.78 19.66
C ALA A 15 46.92 12.55 18.65
N ALA A 16 47.20 11.79 17.59
CA ALA A 16 46.19 11.26 16.69
C ALA A 16 46.16 9.73 16.84
N ALA A 17 45.05 9.23 17.38
CA ALA A 17 44.74 7.82 17.49
C ALA A 17 44.71 7.17 16.09
N GLY A 18 45.51 6.13 15.91
CA GLY A 18 45.63 5.41 14.64
C GLY A 18 44.38 4.59 14.32
N SER A 19 43.68 5.01 13.27
CA SER A 19 42.74 4.18 12.52
C SER A 19 43.52 3.22 11.62
N GLY A 20 43.41 1.92 11.92
CA GLY A 20 44.03 0.85 11.14
C GLY A 20 43.37 0.68 9.77
N GLN A 21 44.18 0.77 8.72
CA GLN A 21 43.81 0.46 7.33
C GLN A 21 43.21 -0.95 7.22
N LEU A 22 41.93 -1.00 6.82
CA LEU A 22 41.30 -2.19 6.27
C LEU A 22 41.76 -2.37 4.82
N VAL A 23 42.10 -3.62 4.47
CA VAL A 23 42.68 -4.00 3.19
C VAL A 23 41.63 -3.88 2.08
N SER A 24 41.98 -3.08 1.07
CA SER A 24 41.25 -2.84 -0.18
C SER A 24 40.96 -4.15 -0.91
N PHE A 25 39.69 -4.50 -1.05
CA PHE A 25 39.22 -5.25 -2.22
C PHE A 25 39.50 -4.37 -3.44
N SER A 26 39.97 -4.94 -4.55
CA SER A 26 40.08 -4.19 -5.81
C SER A 26 38.68 -3.71 -6.19
N ALA A 27 38.33 -2.52 -5.73
CA ALA A 27 37.21 -1.75 -6.23
C ALA A 27 37.63 -1.39 -7.65
N GLY A 28 37.10 -2.11 -8.63
CA GLY A 28 36.91 -1.50 -9.93
C GLY A 28 36.18 -0.18 -9.67
N THR A 29 36.80 0.94 -10.04
CA THR A 29 36.25 2.28 -9.89
C THR A 29 35.03 2.41 -10.80
N THR A 30 33.92 1.79 -10.43
CA THR A 30 32.62 2.14 -10.96
C THR A 30 32.21 3.43 -10.27
N HIS A 31 32.45 4.55 -10.94
CA HIS A 31 31.73 5.79 -10.68
C HIS A 31 30.22 5.53 -10.91
N HIS A 32 29.56 4.91 -9.93
CA HIS A 32 28.11 4.79 -9.95
C HIS A 32 27.53 6.12 -9.52
N ALA A 33 26.91 6.76 -10.52
CA ALA A 33 26.40 8.12 -10.46
C ALA A 33 25.48 8.35 -9.25
N ALA A 34 25.52 9.58 -8.75
CA ALA A 34 24.68 10.14 -7.69
C ALA A 34 23.16 10.16 -7.99
N HIS A 35 22.68 9.39 -8.98
CA HIS A 35 21.30 9.39 -9.48
C HIS A 35 20.41 8.28 -8.90
N SER A 36 20.88 7.51 -7.92
CA SER A 36 20.12 6.41 -7.32
C SER A 36 19.33 6.81 -6.05
N GLN A 37 19.50 8.03 -5.50
CA GLN A 37 19.02 8.38 -4.14
C GLN A 37 17.51 8.24 -3.88
N ASP A 38 16.68 8.14 -4.93
CA ASP A 38 15.22 8.09 -4.85
C ASP A 38 14.62 6.70 -5.12
N ALA A 39 15.42 5.63 -5.25
CA ALA A 39 14.83 4.30 -5.46
C ALA A 39 14.04 3.87 -4.21
N PRO A 40 12.79 3.36 -4.36
CA PRO A 40 11.92 3.08 -3.22
C PRO A 40 12.51 2.14 -2.16
N ASN A 41 13.36 1.20 -2.56
CA ASN A 41 14.03 0.29 -1.64
C ASN A 41 15.15 0.93 -0.83
N ILE A 42 15.81 1.98 -1.35
CA ILE A 42 16.85 2.71 -0.62
C ILE A 42 16.25 3.49 0.54
N LEU A 43 15.05 4.05 0.35
CA LEU A 43 14.33 4.74 1.43
C LEU A 43 14.02 3.80 2.59
N VAL A 44 13.80 2.51 2.31
CA VAL A 44 13.60 1.49 3.35
C VAL A 44 14.92 1.20 4.05
N TYR A 45 16.02 0.98 3.31
CA TYR A 45 17.35 0.75 3.90
C TYR A 45 17.78 1.91 4.81
N LYS A 46 17.64 3.16 4.36
CA LYS A 46 17.92 4.35 5.19
C LYS A 46 17.12 4.37 6.49
N LYS A 47 15.85 3.95 6.48
CA LYS A 47 15.03 3.86 7.69
C LYS A 47 15.49 2.73 8.62
N MET A 48 15.85 1.57 8.06
CA MET A 48 16.39 0.45 8.84
C MET A 48 17.73 0.82 9.48
N GLU A 49 18.60 1.48 8.73
CA GLU A 49 19.91 1.97 9.19
C GLU A 49 19.77 2.98 10.33
N ALA A 50 18.85 3.95 10.20
CA ALA A 50 18.56 4.88 11.28
C ALA A 50 18.07 4.19 12.57
N ILE A 51 17.38 3.04 12.46
CA ILE A 51 17.01 2.23 13.62
C ILE A 51 18.25 1.53 14.20
N ILE A 52 19.09 0.95 13.35
CA ILE A 52 20.32 0.26 13.77
C ILE A 52 21.31 1.22 14.45
N GLU A 53 21.45 2.44 13.95
CA GLU A 53 22.26 3.48 14.57
C GLU A 53 21.76 3.82 15.98
N LYS A 54 20.43 3.93 16.16
CA LYS A 54 19.84 4.12 17.50
C LYS A 54 20.07 2.91 18.41
N MET A 55 20.01 1.70 17.87
CA MET A 55 20.30 0.48 18.62
C MET A 55 21.77 0.39 19.06
N GLN A 56 22.69 1.05 18.36
CA GLN A 56 24.12 1.09 18.68
C GLN A 56 24.52 2.33 19.49
N ALA A 57 23.59 3.24 19.78
CA ALA A 57 23.87 4.48 20.49
C ALA A 57 24.39 4.22 21.92
N GLU A 58 25.38 5.01 22.34
CA GLU A 58 25.94 4.93 23.69
C GLU A 58 24.88 5.32 24.73
N GLY A 59 24.62 4.42 25.69
CA GLY A 59 23.70 4.65 26.82
C GLY A 59 22.23 4.33 26.55
N SER A 60 21.72 4.54 25.34
CA SER A 60 20.33 4.23 24.98
C SER A 60 20.17 3.00 24.10
N GLY A 61 21.25 2.44 23.54
CA GLY A 61 21.24 1.28 22.65
C GLY A 61 21.06 -0.07 23.34
N VAL A 62 21.09 -1.13 22.53
CA VAL A 62 21.03 -2.53 23.00
C VAL A 62 22.34 -2.88 23.72
N SER A 63 22.24 -3.57 24.87
CA SER A 63 23.42 -3.92 25.68
C SER A 63 24.30 -4.98 24.99
N VAL A 64 25.35 -4.49 24.30
CA VAL A 64 26.37 -5.34 23.68
C VAL A 64 27.44 -5.70 24.69
N ARG A 65 27.68 -7.00 24.90
CA ARG A 65 28.62 -7.52 25.90
C ARG A 65 29.51 -8.62 25.35
N THR A 66 30.64 -8.84 26.03
CA THR A 66 31.48 -10.02 25.79
C THR A 66 31.11 -11.10 26.79
N VAL A 67 30.54 -12.20 26.32
CA VAL A 67 30.12 -13.32 27.17
C VAL A 67 31.29 -14.29 27.35
N LYS A 68 31.58 -14.65 28.60
CA LYS A 68 32.53 -15.71 28.95
C LYS A 68 31.73 -16.99 29.24
N ALA A 69 31.98 -18.03 28.47
CA ALA A 69 31.45 -19.37 28.70
C ALA A 69 32.61 -20.33 29.04
N PHE A 70 32.28 -21.53 29.50
CA PHE A 70 33.29 -22.55 29.79
C PHE A 70 34.11 -22.82 28.51
N MET A 71 35.43 -22.64 28.59
CA MET A 71 36.40 -22.78 27.46
C MET A 71 36.24 -21.82 26.27
N SER A 72 35.34 -20.82 26.30
CA SER A 72 35.16 -19.88 25.19
C SER A 72 34.78 -18.46 25.60
N LYS A 73 35.25 -17.48 24.82
CA LYS A 73 34.90 -16.07 24.96
C LYS A 73 34.26 -15.61 23.65
N VAL A 74 33.03 -15.10 23.74
CA VAL A 74 32.25 -14.62 22.59
C VAL A 74 32.17 -13.09 22.71
N PRO A 75 32.99 -12.34 21.95
CA PRO A 75 33.03 -10.87 22.06
C PRO A 75 31.77 -10.25 21.46
N SER A 76 31.43 -9.01 21.80
CA SER A 76 30.46 -8.16 21.08
C SER A 76 29.15 -8.84 20.64
N VAL A 77 28.39 -9.39 21.58
CA VAL A 77 27.06 -10.00 21.33
C VAL A 77 25.98 -9.39 22.22
N PHE A 78 24.74 -9.48 21.78
CA PHE A 78 23.52 -9.18 22.55
C PHE A 78 22.52 -10.34 22.39
N THR A 79 21.51 -10.40 23.25
CA THR A 79 20.48 -11.47 23.17
C THR A 79 19.28 -11.02 22.35
N GLY A 80 18.57 -11.98 21.76
CA GLY A 80 17.33 -11.69 21.04
C GLY A 80 16.25 -11.09 21.95
N ALA A 81 16.16 -11.54 23.20
CA ALA A 81 15.28 -10.94 24.21
C ALA A 81 15.61 -9.46 24.49
N ASP A 82 16.90 -9.12 24.66
CA ASP A 82 17.34 -7.72 24.85
C ASP A 82 16.99 -6.84 23.63
N LEU A 83 17.13 -7.39 22.41
CA LEU A 83 16.78 -6.69 21.16
C LEU A 83 15.28 -6.41 21.06
N VAL A 84 14.44 -7.42 21.29
CA VAL A 84 12.98 -7.29 21.19
C VAL A 84 12.45 -6.32 22.24
N ALA A 85 12.94 -6.43 23.48
CA ALA A 85 12.58 -5.50 24.56
C ALA A 85 12.97 -4.05 24.21
N TRP A 86 14.14 -3.85 23.62
CA TRP A 86 14.58 -2.53 23.16
C TRP A 86 13.64 -1.95 22.09
N ILE A 87 13.24 -2.77 21.11
CA ILE A 87 12.32 -2.36 20.03
C ILE A 87 10.98 -1.93 20.59
N SER A 88 10.36 -2.74 21.45
CA SER A 88 9.06 -2.42 22.06
C SER A 88 9.11 -1.10 22.82
N GLN A 89 10.18 -0.85 23.59
CA GLN A 89 10.32 0.36 24.40
C GLN A 89 10.62 1.62 23.56
N ASN A 90 11.51 1.53 22.56
CA ASN A 90 12.02 2.70 21.85
C ASN A 90 11.23 3.07 20.59
N LEU A 91 10.45 2.14 20.02
CA LEU A 91 9.63 2.37 18.83
C LEU A 91 8.13 2.44 19.13
N SER A 92 7.73 2.41 20.41
CA SER A 92 6.33 2.45 20.85
C SER A 92 5.48 1.35 20.19
N VAL A 93 6.01 0.12 20.19
CA VAL A 93 5.33 -1.06 19.64
C VAL A 93 4.74 -1.85 20.80
N ASP A 94 3.41 -1.86 20.90
CA ASP A 94 2.67 -2.49 22.00
C ASP A 94 2.63 -4.02 21.88
N ASP A 95 2.62 -4.58 20.66
CA ASP A 95 2.62 -6.02 20.41
C ASP A 95 4.05 -6.57 20.26
N VAL A 96 4.42 -7.48 21.15
CA VAL A 96 5.72 -8.18 21.12
C VAL A 96 5.92 -8.93 19.80
N THR A 97 4.85 -9.42 19.18
CA THR A 97 4.90 -10.13 17.88
C THR A 97 5.32 -9.20 16.76
N GLU A 98 4.83 -7.95 16.75
CA GLU A 98 5.22 -6.92 15.79
C GLU A 98 6.69 -6.51 15.99
N ALA A 99 7.11 -6.32 17.25
CA ALA A 99 8.50 -6.00 17.58
C ALA A 99 9.45 -7.12 17.14
N LEU A 100 9.08 -8.38 17.39
CA LEU A 100 9.81 -9.56 16.94
C LEU A 100 9.85 -9.64 15.41
N HIS A 101 8.75 -9.37 14.73
CA HIS A 101 8.70 -9.37 13.26
C HIS A 101 9.62 -8.29 12.66
N LEU A 102 9.64 -7.09 13.23
CA LEU A 102 10.58 -6.05 12.81
C LEU A 102 12.04 -6.48 13.03
N ALA A 103 12.35 -7.10 14.17
CA ALA A 103 13.66 -7.65 14.44
C ALA A 103 14.07 -8.70 13.39
N HIS A 104 13.16 -9.60 13.02
CA HIS A 104 13.38 -10.55 11.92
C HIS A 104 13.69 -9.87 10.60
N LEU A 105 12.95 -8.81 10.24
CA LEU A 105 13.20 -8.07 9.01
C LEU A 105 14.56 -7.38 9.01
N LEU A 106 15.00 -6.83 10.14
CA LEU A 106 16.36 -6.27 10.28
C LEU A 106 17.43 -7.36 10.09
N ALA A 107 17.19 -8.57 10.62
CA ALA A 107 18.10 -9.70 10.45
C ALA A 107 18.14 -10.20 9.00
N SER A 108 16.98 -10.38 8.35
CA SER A 108 16.86 -10.91 7.00
C SER A 108 17.49 -10.00 5.94
N HIS A 109 17.63 -8.70 6.23
CA HIS A 109 18.34 -7.73 5.38
C HIS A 109 19.82 -7.58 5.75
N GLY A 110 20.32 -8.36 6.72
CA GLY A 110 21.72 -8.44 7.06
C GLY A 110 22.24 -7.34 7.98
N TYR A 111 21.39 -6.58 8.67
CA TYR A 111 21.87 -5.56 9.62
C TYR A 111 22.32 -6.16 10.96
N LEU A 112 21.75 -7.31 11.30
CA LEU A 112 22.15 -8.13 12.45
C LEU A 112 21.99 -9.60 12.09
N PHE A 113 22.67 -10.49 12.81
CA PHE A 113 22.66 -11.91 12.47
C PHE A 113 22.93 -12.80 13.70
N PRO A 114 22.34 -14.01 13.76
CA PRO A 114 22.64 -14.98 14.79
C PRO A 114 24.07 -15.51 14.61
N ILE A 115 24.78 -15.75 15.71
CA ILE A 115 26.19 -16.15 15.64
C ILE A 115 26.39 -17.61 15.21
N ASP A 116 25.44 -18.48 15.55
CA ASP A 116 25.56 -19.94 15.45
C ASP A 116 24.62 -20.56 14.40
N ASP A 117 23.91 -19.74 13.62
CA ASP A 117 22.95 -20.19 12.61
C ASP A 117 23.14 -19.41 11.30
N HIS A 118 22.92 -20.08 10.16
CA HIS A 118 22.88 -19.48 8.82
C HIS A 118 21.50 -18.88 8.51
N GLN A 119 20.46 -19.26 9.24
CA GLN A 119 19.13 -18.70 9.07
C GLN A 119 19.04 -17.33 9.73
N LEU A 120 18.90 -16.27 8.93
CA LEU A 120 18.82 -14.88 9.40
C LEU A 120 17.45 -14.55 10.04
N THR A 121 17.19 -15.14 11.21
CA THR A 121 15.95 -14.99 11.99
C THR A 121 16.25 -14.60 13.43
N VAL A 122 15.30 -13.92 14.09
CA VAL A 122 15.44 -13.46 15.48
C VAL A 122 14.56 -14.29 16.40
N LYS A 123 15.11 -14.85 17.47
CA LYS A 123 14.33 -15.54 18.51
C LYS A 123 14.23 -14.64 19.72
N ASN A 124 13.04 -14.55 20.33
CA ASN A 124 12.84 -13.81 21.58
C ASN A 124 13.31 -14.64 22.78
N ASP A 125 14.60 -14.97 22.82
CA ASP A 125 15.22 -15.81 23.83
C ASP A 125 16.69 -15.39 24.07
N GLY A 126 17.45 -16.26 24.73
CA GLY A 126 18.88 -16.05 25.01
C GLY A 126 19.82 -16.22 23.82
N THR A 127 19.31 -16.45 22.60
CA THR A 127 20.14 -16.61 21.39
C THR A 127 20.98 -15.35 21.16
N PHE A 128 22.25 -15.54 20.81
CA PHE A 128 23.20 -14.44 20.62
C PHE A 128 23.21 -13.92 19.19
N TYR A 129 23.18 -12.60 19.07
CA TYR A 129 23.21 -11.85 17.83
C TYR A 129 24.38 -10.86 17.80
N ARG A 130 24.76 -10.46 16.59
CA ARG A 130 25.75 -9.41 16.32
C ARG A 130 25.21 -8.39 15.33
N PHE A 131 25.67 -7.15 15.45
CA PHE A 131 25.48 -6.16 14.40
C PHE A 131 26.45 -6.39 13.24
N GLN A 132 25.95 -6.15 12.03
CA GLN A 132 26.75 -6.16 10.82
C GLN A 132 27.52 -4.85 10.66
N THR A 133 28.72 -4.94 10.08
CA THR A 133 29.50 -3.75 9.74
C THR A 133 28.84 -2.94 8.62
N PRO A 134 28.83 -1.60 8.68
CA PRO A 134 28.28 -0.74 7.62
C PRO A 134 28.82 -1.02 6.23
N TYR A 135 30.02 -1.59 6.11
CA TYR A 135 30.58 -2.02 4.83
C TYR A 135 29.69 -3.04 4.11
N PHE A 136 29.09 -3.98 4.85
CA PHE A 136 28.24 -5.03 4.30
C PHE A 136 26.75 -4.68 4.27
N TRP A 137 26.38 -3.42 4.54
CA TRP A 137 24.97 -3.03 4.47
C TRP A 137 24.44 -3.04 3.03
N PRO A 138 23.16 -3.42 2.84
CA PRO A 138 22.55 -3.54 1.51
C PRO A 138 22.41 -2.19 0.78
N SER A 139 22.49 -1.07 1.48
CA SER A 139 22.52 0.28 0.89
C SER A 139 23.77 0.56 0.06
N ASN A 140 24.84 -0.23 0.21
CA ASN A 140 26.05 -0.13 -0.62
C ASN A 140 25.89 -0.78 -2.01
N PHE A 141 24.70 -1.29 -2.34
CA PHE A 141 24.37 -1.91 -3.64
C PHE A 141 25.30 -3.06 -4.02
N TRP A 142 25.49 -3.98 -3.09
CA TRP A 142 26.22 -5.20 -3.34
C TRP A 142 25.52 -6.05 -4.42
N GLU A 143 26.25 -6.35 -5.49
CA GLU A 143 25.89 -7.36 -6.49
C GLU A 143 27.03 -8.38 -6.58
N PRO A 144 27.22 -9.22 -5.54
CA PRO A 144 28.38 -10.08 -5.46
C PRO A 144 28.34 -11.19 -6.52
N GLU A 145 29.47 -11.35 -7.22
CA GLU A 145 29.59 -12.32 -8.31
C GLU A 145 29.75 -13.75 -7.79
N ASN A 146 29.50 -14.72 -8.68
CA ASN A 146 29.76 -16.12 -8.39
C ASN A 146 31.26 -16.42 -8.16
N THR A 147 32.15 -15.62 -8.74
CA THR A 147 33.60 -15.72 -8.51
C THR A 147 33.95 -15.41 -7.05
N ASP A 148 33.36 -14.34 -6.50
CA ASP A 148 33.59 -13.92 -5.10
C ASP A 148 33.07 -14.98 -4.12
N TYR A 149 31.90 -15.55 -4.41
CA TYR A 149 31.34 -16.62 -3.58
C TYR A 149 32.20 -17.89 -3.62
N ALA A 150 32.75 -18.24 -4.79
CA ALA A 150 33.66 -19.37 -4.92
C ALA A 150 34.95 -19.16 -4.10
N ILE A 151 35.51 -17.95 -4.10
CA ILE A 151 36.67 -17.58 -3.28
C ILE A 151 36.34 -17.73 -1.79
N TYR A 152 35.18 -17.23 -1.36
CA TYR A 152 34.72 -17.33 0.03
C TYR A 152 34.59 -18.78 0.50
N LEU A 153 33.87 -19.62 -0.26
CA LEU A 153 33.69 -21.04 0.07
C LEU A 153 35.01 -21.79 0.05
N CYS A 154 35.86 -21.55 -0.96
CA CYS A 154 37.20 -22.13 -1.03
C CYS A 154 38.02 -21.75 0.21
N LYS A 155 38.06 -20.46 0.57
CA LYS A 155 38.76 -19.96 1.76
C LYS A 155 38.29 -20.66 3.04
N ARG A 156 36.99 -20.91 3.19
CA ARG A 156 36.42 -21.64 4.35
C ARG A 156 36.89 -23.08 4.43
N THR A 157 36.89 -23.81 3.32
CA THR A 157 37.37 -25.20 3.28
C THR A 157 38.84 -25.33 3.69
N MET A 158 39.65 -24.30 3.45
CA MET A 158 41.09 -24.31 3.76
C MET A 158 41.41 -24.09 5.24
N GLN A 159 40.46 -23.67 6.07
CA GLN A 159 40.73 -23.29 7.45
C GLN A 159 40.74 -24.47 8.43
N ASN A 160 40.27 -25.66 8.03
CA ASN A 160 40.21 -26.88 8.85
C ASN A 160 39.70 -26.65 10.28
N LYS A 161 38.59 -25.93 10.42
CA LYS A 161 37.92 -25.65 11.70
C LYS A 161 36.46 -26.06 11.60
N THR A 162 35.98 -26.83 12.57
CA THR A 162 34.58 -27.29 12.63
C THR A 162 33.55 -26.17 12.47
N ARG A 163 33.75 -25.04 13.16
CA ARG A 163 32.87 -23.85 13.04
C ARG A 163 32.79 -23.21 11.64
N LEU A 164 33.68 -23.58 10.73
CA LEU A 164 33.77 -23.04 9.36
C LEU A 164 33.50 -24.12 8.30
N GLU A 165 33.17 -25.34 8.73
CA GLU A 165 32.72 -26.41 7.83
C GLU A 165 31.55 -25.92 7.00
N LEU A 166 31.52 -26.35 5.74
CA LEU A 166 30.44 -25.98 4.84
C LEU A 166 29.19 -26.77 5.21
N ALA A 167 28.05 -26.08 5.24
CA ALA A 167 26.77 -26.77 5.26
C ALA A 167 26.54 -27.51 3.93
N ASP A 168 25.64 -28.48 3.90
CA ASP A 168 25.39 -29.32 2.71
C ASP A 168 25.06 -28.47 1.46
N TYR A 169 24.20 -27.46 1.60
CA TYR A 169 23.85 -26.56 0.49
C TYR A 169 25.05 -25.72 0.02
N GLU A 170 25.96 -25.34 0.91
CA GLU A 170 27.18 -24.61 0.57
C GLU A 170 28.18 -25.51 -0.16
N ALA A 171 28.29 -26.78 0.26
CA ALA A 171 29.11 -27.78 -0.39
C ALA A 171 28.60 -28.09 -1.82
N GLU A 172 27.28 -28.22 -1.99
CA GLU A 172 26.66 -28.33 -3.31
C GLU A 172 26.93 -27.11 -4.20
N ASN A 173 26.82 -25.90 -3.64
CA ASN A 173 27.13 -24.67 -4.36
C ASN A 173 28.60 -24.61 -4.76
N LEU A 174 29.52 -25.00 -3.87
CA LEU A 174 30.95 -25.09 -4.18
C LEU A 174 31.20 -26.06 -5.34
N ALA A 175 30.58 -27.24 -5.33
CA ALA A 175 30.73 -28.22 -6.40
C ALA A 175 30.22 -27.68 -7.76
N LYS A 176 29.08 -26.96 -7.75
CA LYS A 176 28.56 -26.28 -8.96
C LYS A 176 29.54 -25.21 -9.47
N LEU A 177 30.11 -24.41 -8.57
CA LEU A 177 31.06 -23.35 -8.92
C LEU A 177 32.39 -23.91 -9.43
N GLN A 178 32.89 -25.00 -8.85
CA GLN A 178 34.09 -25.70 -9.34
C GLN A 178 33.90 -26.22 -10.77
N LYS A 179 32.71 -26.77 -11.08
CA LYS A 179 32.37 -27.18 -12.45
C LYS A 179 32.32 -25.97 -13.39
N MET A 180 31.67 -24.89 -12.98
CA MET A 180 31.49 -23.66 -13.77
C MET A 180 32.81 -22.95 -14.06
N PHE A 181 33.72 -22.90 -13.07
CA PHE A 181 34.99 -22.19 -13.14
C PHE A 181 36.21 -23.11 -13.26
N SER A 182 36.03 -24.34 -13.74
CA SER A 182 37.10 -25.36 -13.84
C SER A 182 38.41 -24.84 -14.42
N ARG A 183 38.36 -24.04 -15.50
CA ARG A 183 39.55 -23.45 -16.16
C ARG A 183 40.20 -22.29 -15.39
N LYS A 184 39.48 -21.67 -14.46
CA LYS A 184 39.94 -20.53 -13.65
C LYS A 184 40.13 -20.90 -12.18
N TRP A 185 39.96 -22.18 -11.81
CA TRP A 185 39.94 -22.63 -10.42
C TRP A 185 41.25 -22.36 -9.69
N GLU A 186 42.39 -22.51 -10.35
CA GLU A 186 43.70 -22.21 -9.76
C GLU A 186 43.82 -20.74 -9.32
N PHE A 187 43.26 -19.80 -10.09
CA PHE A 187 43.24 -18.38 -9.71
C PHE A 187 42.34 -18.13 -8.49
N ILE A 188 41.17 -18.77 -8.45
CA ILE A 188 40.25 -18.69 -7.31
C ILE A 188 40.93 -19.24 -6.05
N PHE A 189 41.60 -20.39 -6.16
CA PHE A 189 42.33 -20.99 -5.04
C PHE A 189 43.48 -20.10 -4.56
N MET A 190 44.28 -19.54 -5.48
CA MET A 190 45.38 -18.63 -5.15
C MET A 190 44.88 -17.38 -4.41
N GLN A 191 43.75 -16.82 -4.85
CA GLN A 191 43.13 -15.67 -4.21
C GLN A 191 42.58 -16.01 -2.81
N ALA A 192 41.93 -17.16 -2.65
CA ALA A 192 41.47 -17.66 -1.36
C ALA A 192 42.63 -17.90 -0.38
N GLU A 193 43.74 -18.47 -0.87
CA GLU A 193 44.95 -18.69 -0.07
C GLU A 193 45.58 -17.37 0.40
N ALA A 194 45.68 -16.39 -0.50
CA ALA A 194 46.20 -15.06 -0.19
C ALA A 194 45.36 -14.36 0.89
N GLN A 195 44.02 -14.40 0.78
CA GLN A 195 43.12 -13.87 1.81
C GLN A 195 43.28 -14.61 3.15
N SER A 196 43.35 -15.95 3.13
CA SER A 196 43.57 -16.76 4.34
C SER A 196 44.88 -16.41 5.05
N LYS A 197 45.95 -16.11 4.31
CA LYS A 197 47.24 -15.64 4.86
C LYS A 197 47.12 -14.28 5.55
N VAL A 198 46.32 -13.37 5.00
CA VAL A 198 46.03 -12.06 5.62
C VAL A 198 45.21 -12.24 6.90
N ASP A 199 44.16 -13.05 6.86
CA ASP A 199 43.30 -13.30 8.02
C ASP A 199 44.09 -13.94 9.17
N LYS A 200 45.06 -14.80 8.87
CA LYS A 200 45.96 -15.42 9.86
C LYS A 200 46.81 -14.42 10.65
N LYS A 201 47.04 -13.21 10.14
CA LYS A 201 47.80 -12.15 10.84
C LYS A 201 46.99 -11.40 11.90
N ARG A 202 45.66 -11.49 11.85
CA ARG A 202 44.76 -10.80 12.81
C ARG A 202 44.65 -11.55 14.13
N ASP A 203 44.25 -10.86 15.19
CA ASP A 203 43.99 -11.50 16.49
C ASP A 203 42.90 -12.58 16.37
N LYS A 204 42.96 -13.59 17.23
CA LYS A 204 42.02 -14.71 17.22
C LYS A 204 40.58 -14.26 17.40
N LEU A 205 40.29 -13.34 18.34
CA LEU A 205 38.93 -12.89 18.62
C LEU A 205 38.39 -12.00 17.51
N GLU A 206 39.22 -11.08 17.01
CA GLU A 206 38.89 -10.21 15.89
C GLU A 206 38.56 -11.01 14.62
N ARG A 207 39.39 -12.01 14.30
CA ARG A 207 39.15 -12.92 13.18
C ARG A 207 37.82 -13.64 13.32
N LYS A 208 37.44 -14.08 14.52
CA LYS A 208 36.13 -14.72 14.72
C LYS A 208 34.96 -13.79 14.35
N VAL A 209 35.06 -12.51 14.69
CA VAL A 209 34.02 -11.52 14.38
C VAL A 209 33.95 -11.28 12.87
N LEU A 210 35.11 -11.05 12.23
CA LEU A 210 35.19 -10.81 10.80
C LEU A 210 34.69 -12.00 9.97
N ASP A 211 35.09 -13.23 10.34
CA ASP A 211 34.59 -14.46 9.71
C ASP A 211 33.04 -14.54 9.79
N SER A 212 32.45 -14.18 10.94
CA SER A 212 31.00 -14.22 11.15
C SER A 212 30.25 -13.11 10.40
N GLN A 213 30.86 -11.93 10.23
CA GLN A 213 30.31 -10.81 9.46
C GLN A 213 30.29 -11.13 7.96
N GLU A 214 31.38 -11.71 7.44
CA GLU A 214 31.46 -12.17 6.05
C GLU A 214 30.48 -13.32 5.79
N ARG A 215 30.32 -14.27 6.73
CA ARG A 215 29.27 -15.30 6.65
C ARG A 215 27.88 -14.68 6.53
N ALA A 216 27.53 -13.77 7.43
CA ALA A 216 26.21 -13.13 7.41
C ALA A 216 25.95 -12.32 6.13
N PHE A 217 26.99 -11.72 5.53
CA PHE A 217 26.88 -11.09 4.21
C PHE A 217 26.46 -12.11 3.13
N TRP A 218 27.08 -13.29 3.11
CA TRP A 218 26.72 -14.34 2.18
C TRP A 218 25.37 -14.99 2.48
N ASP A 219 24.97 -15.08 3.75
CA ASP A 219 23.64 -15.58 4.12
C ASP A 219 22.50 -14.70 3.56
N VAL A 220 22.75 -13.40 3.32
CA VAL A 220 21.80 -12.51 2.62
C VAL A 220 21.80 -12.75 1.11
N HIS A 221 22.99 -12.81 0.49
CA HIS A 221 23.12 -12.82 -0.98
C HIS A 221 23.06 -14.23 -1.61
N ARG A 222 23.24 -15.27 -0.80
CA ARG A 222 23.17 -16.69 -1.16
C ARG A 222 22.45 -17.44 -0.02
N PRO A 223 21.16 -17.12 0.21
CA PRO A 223 20.41 -17.63 1.35
C PRO A 223 20.23 -19.15 1.28
N ILE A 224 19.98 -19.75 2.44
CA ILE A 224 19.63 -21.17 2.54
C ILE A 224 18.41 -21.46 1.64
N PRO A 225 18.40 -22.58 0.89
CA PRO A 225 17.24 -22.97 0.09
C PRO A 225 15.93 -22.96 0.91
N GLY A 226 14.90 -22.31 0.37
CA GLY A 226 13.60 -22.15 1.05
C GLY A 226 13.46 -20.88 1.91
N CYS A 227 14.55 -20.16 2.17
CA CYS A 227 14.48 -18.82 2.75
C CYS A 227 14.15 -17.76 1.69
N VAL A 228 13.48 -16.69 2.11
CA VAL A 228 13.19 -15.54 1.23
C VAL A 228 14.50 -14.83 0.89
N ASN A 229 14.73 -14.61 -0.41
CA ASN A 229 15.83 -13.79 -0.88
C ASN A 229 15.45 -12.30 -0.81
N THR A 230 15.97 -11.59 0.20
CA THR A 230 15.66 -10.18 0.44
C THR A 230 16.32 -9.24 -0.58
N THR A 231 17.25 -9.73 -1.40
CA THR A 231 17.86 -8.94 -2.48
C THR A 231 17.02 -8.93 -3.75
N GLU A 232 15.95 -9.73 -3.84
CA GLU A 232 15.05 -9.75 -4.99
C GLU A 232 14.23 -8.45 -5.06
N VAL A 233 14.25 -7.80 -6.22
CA VAL A 233 13.55 -6.55 -6.47
C VAL A 233 12.42 -6.77 -7.45
N ASP A 234 11.24 -6.21 -7.14
CA ASP A 234 10.09 -6.20 -8.06
C ASP A 234 10.49 -5.66 -9.44
N ILE A 235 10.12 -6.39 -10.50
CA ILE A 235 10.48 -6.07 -11.88
C ILE A 235 10.10 -4.63 -12.28
N LYS A 236 8.96 -4.11 -11.80
CA LYS A 236 8.51 -2.72 -12.05
C LYS A 236 9.38 -1.68 -11.37
N LYS A 237 10.11 -2.05 -10.32
CA LYS A 237 11.08 -1.20 -9.63
C LYS A 237 12.47 -1.34 -10.26
N ALA A 238 12.83 -2.52 -10.74
CA ALA A 238 14.08 -2.76 -11.48
C ALA A 238 14.15 -1.94 -12.78
N TYR A 239 13.08 -1.92 -13.59
CA TYR A 239 13.05 -1.12 -14.83
C TYR A 239 13.22 0.39 -14.60
N ARG A 240 12.71 0.92 -13.48
CA ARG A 240 12.88 2.33 -13.14
C ARG A 240 14.32 2.70 -12.78
N ARG A 241 15.13 1.73 -12.32
CA ARG A 241 16.57 1.90 -12.12
C ARG A 241 17.34 1.85 -13.45
N GLY A 242 16.94 0.97 -14.37
CA GLY A 242 17.60 0.80 -15.68
C GLY A 242 17.21 1.82 -16.76
N ALA A 243 16.10 2.55 -16.57
CA ALA A 243 15.61 3.55 -17.52
C ALA A 243 16.57 4.75 -17.72
N SER A 244 17.61 4.89 -16.89
CA SER A 244 18.67 5.88 -17.08
C SER A 244 19.84 5.38 -17.93
N SER A 245 19.96 4.08 -18.23
CA SER A 245 21.07 3.55 -19.04
C SER A 245 20.64 2.84 -20.33
N LEU A 246 19.44 2.25 -20.39
CA LEU A 246 18.95 1.60 -21.61
C LEU A 246 17.46 1.98 -21.82
N GLY A 247 17.22 2.71 -22.90
CA GLY A 247 15.96 3.38 -23.17
C GLY A 247 14.75 2.48 -23.44
N SER A 248 13.61 3.18 -23.57
CA SER A 248 12.28 2.70 -23.94
C SER A 248 11.43 2.13 -22.81
N GLY A 249 10.89 3.04 -22.00
CA GLY A 249 9.80 2.76 -21.07
C GLY A 249 9.05 4.04 -20.73
N SER A 250 8.36 4.65 -21.71
CA SER A 250 7.37 5.76 -21.60
C SER A 250 7.69 7.00 -20.73
N ALA A 251 8.85 7.09 -20.11
CA ALA A 251 9.38 8.24 -19.37
C ALA A 251 10.53 8.95 -20.13
N GLY A 252 10.92 8.41 -21.28
CA GLY A 252 11.97 8.97 -22.16
C GLY A 252 11.54 10.19 -22.99
N THR A 253 10.30 10.65 -22.88
CA THR A 253 9.85 11.88 -23.56
C THR A 253 10.24 13.17 -22.82
N ALA A 254 10.77 13.08 -21.59
CA ALA A 254 11.12 14.25 -20.80
C ALA A 254 12.51 14.83 -21.11
N ALA A 255 13.42 14.06 -21.73
CA ALA A 255 14.80 14.51 -21.92
C ALA A 255 14.99 15.46 -23.13
N ASN A 256 13.99 15.59 -24.00
CA ASN A 256 14.06 16.44 -25.21
C ASN A 256 12.88 17.42 -25.36
N SER A 257 12.09 17.65 -24.30
CA SER A 257 11.02 18.65 -24.36
C SER A 257 11.59 20.06 -24.27
N ASN A 258 11.28 20.92 -25.24
CA ASN A 258 11.66 22.34 -25.25
C ASN A 258 11.29 23.00 -23.90
N PRO A 259 12.23 23.64 -23.19
CA PRO A 259 11.97 24.28 -21.90
C PRO A 259 10.77 25.23 -21.91
N ALA A 260 10.55 25.94 -23.03
CA ALA A 260 9.40 26.83 -23.20
C ALA A 260 8.06 26.07 -23.22
N GLU A 261 8.03 24.88 -23.85
CA GLU A 261 6.84 24.04 -23.93
C GLU A 261 6.49 23.43 -22.57
N THR A 262 7.50 22.99 -21.82
CA THR A 262 7.33 22.49 -20.44
C THR A 262 6.80 23.58 -19.51
N MET A 263 7.30 24.81 -19.67
CA MET A 263 6.82 25.95 -18.91
C MET A 263 5.38 26.31 -19.26
N ALA A 264 5.02 26.31 -20.54
CA ALA A 264 3.64 26.53 -21.00
C ALA A 264 2.67 25.47 -20.46
N LYS A 265 3.06 24.18 -20.49
CA LYS A 265 2.27 23.08 -19.89
C LYS A 265 2.06 23.28 -18.38
N THR A 266 3.11 23.70 -17.67
CA THR A 266 3.04 23.95 -16.23
C THR A 266 2.11 25.13 -15.92
N ILE A 267 2.20 26.23 -16.67
CA ILE A 267 1.31 27.39 -16.53
C ILE A 267 -0.14 26.99 -16.76
N ASN A 268 -0.43 26.23 -17.83
CA ASN A 268 -1.78 25.77 -18.12
C ASN A 268 -2.34 24.86 -17.01
N LEU A 269 -1.52 23.96 -16.48
CA LEU A 269 -1.91 23.13 -15.34
C LEU A 269 -2.22 23.97 -14.08
N LEU A 270 -1.41 24.98 -13.79
CA LEU A 270 -1.62 25.85 -12.63
C LEU A 270 -2.87 26.71 -12.78
N LYS A 271 -3.13 27.26 -13.97
CA LYS A 271 -4.38 27.97 -14.27
C LYS A 271 -5.60 27.06 -14.05
N GLN A 272 -5.56 25.84 -14.58
CA GLN A 272 -6.62 24.86 -14.37
C GLN A 272 -6.82 24.53 -12.88
N LYS A 273 -5.75 24.44 -12.08
CA LYS A 273 -5.84 24.23 -10.62
C LYS A 273 -6.46 25.42 -9.91
N LEU A 274 -6.16 26.65 -10.33
CA LEU A 274 -6.69 27.87 -9.73
C LEU A 274 -8.19 28.04 -9.99
N GLU A 275 -8.66 27.62 -11.17
CA GLU A 275 -10.08 27.67 -11.55
C GLU A 275 -10.95 26.66 -10.79
N ARG A 276 -10.34 25.61 -10.20
CA ARG A 276 -11.06 24.65 -9.37
C ARG A 276 -11.51 25.32 -8.07
N ARG A 277 -12.83 25.40 -7.87
CA ARG A 277 -13.40 25.83 -6.59
C ARG A 277 -12.95 24.87 -5.50
N THR A 278 -12.27 25.41 -4.49
CA THR A 278 -11.88 24.65 -3.29
C THR A 278 -12.89 24.89 -2.18
N ILE A 279 -13.07 23.88 -1.34
CA ILE A 279 -13.90 23.95 -0.15
C ILE A 279 -12.96 24.06 1.05
N LYS A 280 -13.31 24.89 2.05
CA LYS A 280 -12.50 25.03 3.26
C LYS A 280 -12.28 23.66 3.92
N VAL A 281 -11.06 23.40 4.40
CA VAL A 281 -10.74 22.14 5.10
C VAL A 281 -11.67 21.93 6.29
N SER A 282 -12.11 22.97 7.01
CA SER A 282 -13.12 22.82 8.07
C SER A 282 -14.45 22.27 7.54
N LYS A 283 -14.89 22.68 6.35
CA LYS A 283 -16.11 22.14 5.72
C LYS A 283 -15.94 20.73 5.16
N VAL A 284 -14.74 20.39 4.70
CA VAL A 284 -14.40 19.02 4.27
C VAL A 284 -14.20 18.09 5.48
N ALA A 285 -13.57 18.56 6.55
CA ALA A 285 -13.36 17.82 7.79
C ALA A 285 -14.67 17.63 8.54
N GLU A 286 -15.52 18.67 8.59
CA GLU A 286 -16.94 18.50 8.93
C GLU A 286 -17.49 17.35 8.09
N SER A 287 -17.29 17.37 6.75
CA SER A 287 -17.66 16.32 5.75
C SER A 287 -17.12 14.90 5.94
N THR A 288 -15.98 14.69 6.61
CA THR A 288 -15.26 13.41 6.50
C THR A 288 -14.63 12.90 7.79
N ILE A 289 -14.29 13.74 8.76
CA ILE A 289 -13.40 13.37 9.87
C ILE A 289 -13.84 14.03 11.17
N ASN A 290 -14.67 13.35 11.96
CA ASN A 290 -14.81 13.65 13.40
C ASN A 290 -15.10 12.41 14.27
N GLN A 291 -14.47 11.27 13.97
CA GLN A 291 -14.30 10.22 14.98
C GLN A 291 -12.95 10.31 15.73
N LEU A 292 -11.87 10.72 15.05
CA LEU A 292 -10.53 10.75 15.65
C LEU A 292 -10.33 11.89 16.66
N LEU A 293 -10.91 13.07 16.44
CA LEU A 293 -10.78 14.19 17.38
C LEU A 293 -11.62 13.99 18.66
N VAL A 294 -12.77 13.33 18.59
CA VAL A 294 -13.62 13.07 19.77
C VAL A 294 -12.96 12.05 20.71
N ARG A 295 -12.27 11.03 20.17
CA ARG A 295 -11.47 10.10 21.00
C ARG A 295 -10.19 10.72 21.57
N LEU A 296 -9.57 11.68 20.87
CA LEU A 296 -8.29 12.27 21.29
C LEU A 296 -8.40 13.50 22.20
N THR A 297 -9.53 14.24 22.19
CA THR A 297 -9.57 15.58 22.85
C THR A 297 -10.48 15.71 24.08
N LYS A 298 -11.24 14.70 24.50
CA LYS A 298 -12.13 14.77 25.70
C LYS A 298 -12.97 16.06 25.79
N PHE A 299 -13.33 16.68 24.66
CA PHE A 299 -14.13 17.90 24.65
C PHE A 299 -15.56 17.58 24.23
N ASN A 300 -16.51 17.91 25.10
CA ASN A 300 -17.94 17.65 24.91
C ASN A 300 -18.56 18.74 24.03
N PHE A 301 -18.70 18.49 22.73
CA PHE A 301 -19.37 19.38 21.78
C PHE A 301 -20.87 19.08 21.63
N SER A 302 -21.59 18.90 22.74
CA SER A 302 -23.00 18.52 22.73
C SER A 302 -23.99 19.59 22.23
N ASN A 303 -23.55 20.83 21.95
CA ASN A 303 -24.45 21.98 21.76
C ASN A 303 -24.25 22.78 20.45
N ILE A 304 -23.80 22.19 19.33
CA ILE A 304 -23.72 22.91 18.04
C ILE A 304 -24.66 22.28 16.98
N PRO A 305 -25.84 22.89 16.72
CA PRO A 305 -26.86 22.38 15.77
C PRO A 305 -26.54 22.52 14.27
N SER A 306 -25.28 22.46 13.83
CA SER A 306 -24.90 22.65 12.42
C SER A 306 -23.88 21.63 11.89
N LEU A 307 -23.94 20.40 12.40
CA LEU A 307 -23.08 19.27 12.01
C LEU A 307 -23.77 18.39 10.94
N ARG A 308 -23.71 18.77 9.66
CA ARG A 308 -24.37 18.03 8.57
C ARG A 308 -23.59 16.82 8.04
N TYR A 309 -22.51 16.44 8.70
CA TYR A 309 -21.51 15.57 8.10
C TYR A 309 -20.81 14.56 9.04
N ASN A 310 -21.07 14.61 10.35
CA ASN A 310 -21.03 13.38 11.17
C ASN A 310 -21.94 12.29 10.57
N ALA A 311 -22.91 12.71 9.75
CA ALA A 311 -23.89 11.87 9.09
C ALA A 311 -23.30 10.69 8.30
N TYR A 312 -22.36 10.85 7.35
CA TYR A 312 -22.08 9.75 6.40
C TYR A 312 -21.52 8.48 7.09
N TYR A 313 -20.37 8.56 7.77
CA TYR A 313 -19.81 7.35 8.38
C TYR A 313 -20.72 6.77 9.48
N GLU A 314 -21.33 7.61 10.34
CA GLU A 314 -22.28 7.12 11.34
C GLU A 314 -23.51 6.46 10.68
N GLN A 315 -24.02 7.04 9.60
CA GLN A 315 -25.14 6.53 8.81
C GLN A 315 -24.83 5.19 8.14
N TYR A 316 -23.58 4.95 7.71
CA TYR A 316 -23.17 3.67 7.16
C TYR A 316 -22.56 2.70 8.18
N SER A 317 -22.26 3.14 9.41
CA SER A 317 -21.59 2.30 10.42
C SER A 317 -22.38 1.05 10.79
N GLU A 318 -23.72 1.14 10.79
CA GLU A 318 -24.58 -0.03 11.00
C GLU A 318 -24.50 -1.04 9.84
N PHE A 319 -24.05 -0.63 8.65
CA PHE A 319 -23.89 -1.45 7.44
C PHE A 319 -22.47 -1.98 7.24
N ASP A 320 -21.51 -1.54 8.04
CA ASP A 320 -20.12 -2.00 7.97
C ASP A 320 -19.94 -3.21 8.91
N TYR A 321 -19.81 -4.40 8.32
CA TYR A 321 -19.69 -5.65 9.07
C TYR A 321 -18.31 -5.87 9.72
N PHE A 322 -17.34 -4.96 9.51
CA PHE A 322 -16.12 -4.91 10.32
C PHE A 322 -16.34 -4.20 11.67
N LEU A 323 -17.38 -3.37 11.78
CA LEU A 323 -17.67 -2.56 12.98
C LEU A 323 -18.91 -3.05 13.72
N THR A 324 -19.94 -3.43 12.97
CA THR A 324 -21.25 -3.84 13.48
C THR A 324 -21.53 -5.27 13.10
N VAL A 325 -21.90 -6.10 14.08
CA VAL A 325 -22.24 -7.51 13.81
C VAL A 325 -23.49 -7.59 12.92
N PRO A 326 -23.46 -8.36 11.81
CA PRO A 326 -24.63 -8.55 10.96
C PRO A 326 -25.78 -9.28 11.69
N ASP A 327 -27.01 -9.10 11.20
CA ASP A 327 -28.20 -9.77 11.74
C ASP A 327 -28.17 -11.29 11.51
N TYR A 328 -27.47 -11.72 10.47
CA TYR A 328 -27.15 -13.12 10.18
C TYR A 328 -25.67 -13.38 10.44
N PRO A 329 -25.26 -14.62 10.75
CA PRO A 329 -23.85 -14.96 10.93
C PRO A 329 -22.99 -14.48 9.75
N ASN A 330 -21.84 -13.87 10.05
CA ASN A 330 -20.92 -13.42 9.01
C ASN A 330 -20.40 -14.65 8.24
N PRO A 331 -20.61 -14.74 6.91
CA PRO A 331 -20.20 -15.91 6.13
C PRO A 331 -18.71 -16.24 6.23
N TRP A 332 -17.86 -15.22 6.41
CA TRP A 332 -16.42 -15.39 6.53
C TRP A 332 -15.95 -15.92 7.90
N GLN A 333 -16.83 -15.94 8.90
CA GLN A 333 -16.53 -16.41 10.25
C GLN A 333 -17.29 -17.68 10.62
N SER A 334 -18.44 -17.90 9.99
CA SER A 334 -19.39 -18.96 10.36
C SER A 334 -19.61 -20.01 9.27
N ASP A 335 -19.02 -19.83 8.09
CA ASP A 335 -19.22 -20.66 6.89
C ASP A 335 -20.70 -20.82 6.47
N SER A 336 -21.59 -19.96 6.97
CA SER A 336 -23.01 -19.91 6.60
C SER A 336 -23.27 -18.85 5.53
N THR A 337 -23.95 -19.22 4.44
CA THR A 337 -24.29 -18.29 3.34
C THR A 337 -25.61 -17.56 3.52
N GLU A 338 -26.31 -17.77 4.63
CA GLU A 338 -27.66 -17.24 4.89
C GLU A 338 -27.76 -15.71 4.70
N LEU A 339 -26.72 -14.97 5.12
CA LEU A 339 -26.65 -13.52 4.92
C LEU A 339 -26.73 -13.16 3.42
N TRP A 340 -25.92 -13.81 2.58
CA TRP A 340 -25.88 -13.55 1.14
C TRP A 340 -27.15 -14.02 0.44
N ASP A 341 -27.70 -15.16 0.86
CA ASP A 341 -28.92 -15.71 0.28
C ASP A 341 -30.12 -14.80 0.54
N THR A 342 -30.21 -14.24 1.75
CA THR A 342 -31.23 -13.25 2.12
C THR A 342 -31.12 -11.97 1.29
N GLU A 343 -29.90 -11.48 1.04
CA GLU A 343 -29.70 -10.29 0.20
C GLU A 343 -30.07 -10.52 -1.27
N LYS A 344 -29.88 -11.75 -1.78
CA LYS A 344 -30.19 -12.13 -3.18
C LYS A 344 -31.67 -12.43 -3.43
N GLN A 345 -32.34 -13.14 -2.53
CA GLN A 345 -33.66 -13.72 -2.82
C GLN A 345 -34.79 -12.69 -2.88
N GLY A 346 -34.64 -11.50 -2.29
CA GLY A 346 -35.55 -10.36 -2.47
C GLY A 346 -37.00 -10.56 -2.00
N LYS A 347 -37.35 -11.74 -1.45
CA LYS A 347 -38.70 -12.09 -0.99
C LYS A 347 -39.10 -11.33 0.27
N ASP A 348 -38.18 -11.21 1.22
CA ASP A 348 -38.33 -10.39 2.42
C ASP A 348 -37.22 -9.34 2.44
N ILE A 349 -37.58 -8.08 2.15
CA ILE A 349 -36.61 -6.98 2.15
C ILE A 349 -36.38 -6.54 3.59
N PRO A 350 -35.15 -6.66 4.13
CA PRO A 350 -34.89 -6.23 5.49
C PRO A 350 -35.11 -4.73 5.66
N MET A 351 -35.69 -4.32 6.79
CA MET A 351 -35.89 -2.89 7.11
C MET A 351 -34.59 -2.10 6.98
N LYS A 352 -33.46 -2.70 7.37
CA LYS A 352 -32.12 -2.12 7.26
C LYS A 352 -31.76 -1.75 5.81
N ARG A 353 -32.06 -2.63 4.85
CA ARG A 353 -31.86 -2.36 3.41
C ARG A 353 -32.75 -1.20 2.92
N VAL A 354 -34.02 -1.17 3.35
CA VAL A 354 -34.95 -0.08 3.00
C VAL A 354 -34.52 1.27 3.59
N LYS A 355 -34.03 1.30 4.84
CA LYS A 355 -33.49 2.52 5.48
C LYS A 355 -32.38 3.15 4.64
N ARG A 356 -31.52 2.32 4.05
CA ARG A 356 -30.40 2.77 3.20
C ARG A 356 -30.88 3.54 1.97
N TRP A 357 -32.04 3.20 1.41
CA TRP A 357 -32.63 3.95 0.30
C TRP A 357 -32.92 5.40 0.65
N GLY A 358 -33.18 5.71 1.93
CA GLY A 358 -33.42 7.06 2.43
C GLY A 358 -32.17 7.93 2.51
N PHE A 359 -30.97 7.33 2.40
CA PHE A 359 -29.71 8.06 2.59
C PHE A 359 -29.39 8.96 1.41
N SER A 360 -29.63 8.48 0.18
CA SER A 360 -29.52 9.29 -1.02
C SER A 360 -30.24 8.63 -2.20
N LEU A 361 -30.60 9.43 -3.21
CA LEU A 361 -31.13 8.91 -4.46
C LEU A 361 -30.18 7.88 -5.10
N ARG A 362 -28.85 8.02 -4.93
CA ARG A 362 -27.90 7.02 -5.46
C ARG A 362 -28.06 5.67 -4.78
N GLU A 363 -28.28 5.64 -3.47
CA GLU A 363 -28.50 4.39 -2.73
C GLU A 363 -29.79 3.70 -3.19
N LEU A 364 -30.87 4.47 -3.36
CA LEU A 364 -32.13 3.97 -3.89
C LEU A 364 -31.98 3.39 -5.30
N LEU A 365 -31.29 4.10 -6.20
CA LEU A 365 -31.12 3.67 -7.60
C LEU A 365 -30.12 2.50 -7.73
N ASN A 366 -29.10 2.42 -6.87
CA ASN A 366 -28.13 1.31 -6.90
C ASN A 366 -28.77 -0.02 -6.46
N ASP A 367 -29.80 0.02 -5.63
CA ASP A 367 -30.57 -1.16 -5.25
C ASP A 367 -31.59 -1.51 -6.35
N PRO A 368 -31.54 -2.72 -6.97
CA PRO A 368 -32.50 -3.12 -7.99
C PRO A 368 -33.96 -3.03 -7.53
N ILE A 369 -34.24 -3.41 -6.27
CA ILE A 369 -35.61 -3.41 -5.74
C ILE A 369 -36.04 -1.98 -5.39
N GLY A 370 -35.12 -1.19 -4.82
CA GLY A 370 -35.35 0.23 -4.57
C GLY A 370 -35.67 0.99 -5.86
N ARG A 371 -34.96 0.69 -6.93
CA ARG A 371 -35.18 1.25 -8.26
C ARG A 371 -36.53 0.86 -8.86
N GLU A 372 -36.91 -0.41 -8.75
CA GLU A 372 -38.22 -0.89 -9.21
C GLU A 372 -39.37 -0.19 -8.46
N GLN A 373 -39.24 -0.01 -7.14
CA GLN A 373 -40.21 0.72 -6.33
C GLN A 373 -40.30 2.20 -6.71
N PHE A 374 -39.15 2.83 -6.93
CA PHE A 374 -39.12 4.23 -7.36
C PHE A 374 -39.74 4.42 -8.75
N THR A 375 -39.51 3.47 -9.66
CA THR A 375 -40.15 3.45 -11.00
C THR A 375 -41.67 3.41 -10.87
N LYS A 376 -42.21 2.47 -10.07
CA LYS A 376 -43.65 2.35 -9.80
C LYS A 376 -44.25 3.63 -9.20
N PHE A 377 -43.50 4.30 -8.32
CA PHE A 377 -43.91 5.58 -7.75
C PHE A 377 -44.00 6.68 -8.82
N LEU A 378 -42.98 6.79 -9.68
CA LEU A 378 -42.95 7.78 -10.77
C LEU A 378 -44.05 7.52 -11.81
N ASP A 379 -44.35 6.26 -12.13
CA ASP A 379 -45.43 5.91 -13.05
C ASP A 379 -46.80 6.37 -12.52
N LYS A 380 -47.03 6.27 -11.20
CA LYS A 380 -48.25 6.77 -10.55
C LYS A 380 -48.38 8.29 -10.63
N GLU A 381 -47.27 9.00 -10.65
CA GLU A 381 -47.21 10.46 -10.79
C GLU A 381 -47.01 10.91 -12.25
N PHE A 382 -47.05 9.98 -13.22
CA PHE A 382 -46.80 10.25 -14.64
C PHE A 382 -45.48 11.02 -14.88
N SER A 383 -44.41 10.65 -14.17
CA SER A 383 -43.09 11.32 -14.21
C SER A 383 -41.91 10.34 -14.41
N GLY A 384 -42.19 9.17 -14.98
CA GLY A 384 -41.22 8.09 -15.18
C GLY A 384 -40.18 8.34 -16.27
N GLU A 385 -40.42 9.29 -17.19
CA GLU A 385 -39.53 9.65 -18.29
C GLU A 385 -38.14 10.09 -17.81
N ASN A 386 -38.07 10.81 -16.68
CA ASN A 386 -36.82 11.31 -16.11
C ASN A 386 -35.88 10.16 -15.69
N LEU A 387 -36.46 9.12 -15.06
CA LEU A 387 -35.69 7.95 -14.64
C LEU A 387 -35.26 7.13 -15.85
N LYS A 388 -36.17 6.87 -16.80
CA LYS A 388 -35.88 6.11 -18.02
C LYS A 388 -34.75 6.77 -18.84
N PHE A 389 -34.79 8.08 -19.02
CA PHE A 389 -33.73 8.83 -19.69
C PHE A 389 -32.39 8.70 -18.96
N TRP A 390 -32.37 8.90 -17.63
CA TRP A 390 -31.15 8.79 -16.85
C TRP A 390 -30.57 7.37 -16.93
N GLU A 391 -31.41 6.33 -16.84
CA GLU A 391 -31.01 4.93 -16.97
C GLU A 391 -30.50 4.59 -18.37
N ALA A 392 -31.15 5.08 -19.42
CA ALA A 392 -30.70 4.89 -20.80
C ALA A 392 -29.28 5.42 -20.98
N ILE A 393 -28.98 6.60 -20.40
CA ILE A 393 -27.63 7.17 -20.41
C ILE A 393 -26.63 6.33 -19.59
N GLN A 394 -27.01 5.87 -18.39
CA GLN A 394 -26.12 5.00 -17.61
C GLN A 394 -25.84 3.67 -18.33
N ASN A 395 -26.85 3.07 -18.95
CA ASN A 395 -26.73 1.86 -19.75
C ASN A 395 -25.82 2.09 -20.97
N MET A 396 -26.03 3.18 -21.70
CA MET A 396 -25.16 3.58 -22.82
C MET A 396 -23.69 3.67 -22.38
N LYS A 397 -23.42 4.26 -21.20
CA LYS A 397 -22.05 4.35 -20.65
C LYS A 397 -21.39 3.01 -20.33
N THR A 398 -22.14 1.91 -20.28
CA THR A 398 -21.59 0.55 -20.11
C THR A 398 -21.37 -0.20 -21.43
N LEU A 399 -21.92 0.30 -22.55
CA LEU A 399 -21.82 -0.36 -23.85
C LEU A 399 -20.39 -0.33 -24.44
N PRO A 400 -20.02 -1.31 -25.28
CA PRO A 400 -18.76 -1.26 -26.03
C PRO A 400 -18.74 -0.05 -26.96
N GLN A 401 -17.54 0.48 -27.26
CA GLN A 401 -17.37 1.72 -28.01
C GLN A 401 -18.07 1.72 -29.39
N SER A 402 -18.17 0.55 -30.03
CA SER A 402 -18.85 0.38 -31.32
C SER A 402 -20.34 0.68 -31.30
N LYS A 403 -21.02 0.48 -30.17
CA LYS A 403 -22.47 0.68 -30.01
C LYS A 403 -22.85 2.07 -29.47
N ILE A 404 -21.86 2.87 -29.05
CA ILE A 404 -22.12 4.16 -28.39
C ILE A 404 -22.81 5.13 -29.32
N LYS A 405 -22.38 5.19 -30.60
CA LYS A 405 -22.95 6.15 -31.53
C LYS A 405 -24.43 5.88 -31.81
N GLU A 406 -24.78 4.62 -32.05
CA GLU A 406 -26.15 4.16 -32.26
C GLU A 406 -27.02 4.44 -31.03
N ALA A 407 -26.61 3.94 -29.85
CA ALA A 407 -27.35 4.15 -28.61
C ALA A 407 -27.52 5.64 -28.23
N ALA A 408 -26.51 6.47 -28.51
CA ALA A 408 -26.59 7.90 -28.27
C ALA A 408 -27.60 8.58 -29.19
N THR A 409 -27.67 8.16 -30.45
CA THR A 409 -28.68 8.63 -31.42
C THR A 409 -30.09 8.17 -31.03
N ASP A 410 -30.25 6.94 -30.55
CA ASP A 410 -31.54 6.44 -30.07
C ASP A 410 -32.04 7.27 -28.88
N ILE A 411 -31.18 7.53 -27.90
CA ILE A 411 -31.50 8.38 -26.73
C ILE A 411 -31.84 9.81 -27.17
N TRP A 412 -31.10 10.37 -28.13
CA TRP A 412 -31.39 11.70 -28.67
C TRP A 412 -32.80 11.77 -29.26
N ASN A 413 -33.17 10.78 -30.09
CA ASN A 413 -34.46 10.72 -30.78
C ASN A 413 -35.62 10.38 -29.83
N GLU A 414 -35.39 9.58 -28.79
CA GLU A 414 -36.44 9.16 -27.86
C GLU A 414 -36.82 10.27 -26.86
N TYR A 415 -35.84 11.10 -26.45
CA TYR A 415 -36.02 12.00 -25.31
C TYR A 415 -35.79 13.49 -25.60
N LEU A 416 -34.96 13.87 -26.59
CA LEU A 416 -34.45 15.25 -26.72
C LEU A 416 -34.78 15.95 -28.05
N THR A 417 -35.25 15.22 -29.08
CA THR A 417 -35.73 15.84 -30.31
C THR A 417 -37.02 16.64 -30.09
N PRO A 418 -37.33 17.65 -30.93
CA PRO A 418 -38.58 18.41 -30.82
C PRO A 418 -39.85 17.54 -30.84
N ASP A 419 -39.81 16.44 -31.62
CA ASP A 419 -40.89 15.46 -31.76
C ASP A 419 -40.63 14.17 -30.96
N ALA A 420 -39.83 14.27 -29.88
CA ALA A 420 -39.48 13.11 -29.06
C ALA A 420 -40.76 12.43 -28.50
N PRO A 421 -40.86 11.09 -28.58
CA PRO A 421 -42.00 10.34 -28.04
C PRO A 421 -42.07 10.39 -26.50
N CYS A 422 -40.95 10.62 -25.81
CA CYS A 422 -40.86 10.70 -24.35
C CYS A 422 -40.02 11.92 -23.92
N PRO A 423 -40.49 13.16 -24.14
CA PRO A 423 -39.69 14.35 -23.91
C PRO A 423 -39.37 14.55 -22.43
N VAL A 424 -38.11 14.81 -22.10
CA VAL A 424 -37.68 15.14 -20.72
C VAL A 424 -37.50 16.63 -20.52
N ASN A 425 -37.80 17.09 -19.30
CA ASN A 425 -37.59 18.49 -18.94
C ASN A 425 -36.14 18.73 -18.54
N ILE A 426 -35.36 19.33 -19.44
CA ILE A 426 -33.99 19.77 -19.16
C ILE A 426 -33.81 21.25 -19.48
N ASP A 427 -32.88 21.91 -18.78
CA ASP A 427 -32.59 23.33 -19.02
C ASP A 427 -31.95 23.57 -20.40
N ALA A 428 -32.18 24.77 -20.94
CA ALA A 428 -31.72 25.16 -22.28
C ALA A 428 -30.21 24.92 -22.48
N LYS A 429 -29.40 25.19 -21.45
CA LYS A 429 -27.96 24.99 -21.51
C LYS A 429 -27.59 23.52 -21.72
N SER A 430 -28.19 22.60 -20.98
CA SER A 430 -27.92 21.16 -21.13
C SER A 430 -28.37 20.66 -22.50
N MET A 431 -29.51 21.14 -22.99
CA MET A 431 -30.04 20.84 -24.32
C MET A 431 -29.11 21.32 -25.44
N ASP A 432 -28.61 22.55 -25.34
CA ASP A 432 -27.72 23.13 -26.35
C ASP A 432 -26.38 22.37 -26.42
N LEU A 433 -25.80 22.02 -25.27
CA LEU A 433 -24.57 21.22 -25.20
C LEU A 433 -24.76 19.83 -25.80
N ALA A 434 -25.87 19.15 -25.49
CA ALA A 434 -26.17 17.86 -26.09
C ALA A 434 -26.33 17.98 -27.61
N ARG A 435 -27.05 19.02 -28.08
CA ARG A 435 -27.31 19.27 -29.51
C ARG A 435 -26.02 19.42 -30.32
N GLU A 436 -24.96 20.04 -29.77
CA GLU A 436 -23.68 20.21 -30.46
C GLU A 436 -23.03 18.88 -30.92
N PHE A 437 -23.26 17.79 -30.20
CA PHE A 437 -22.76 16.46 -30.59
C PHE A 437 -23.55 15.82 -31.73
N PHE A 438 -24.79 16.26 -31.96
CA PHE A 438 -25.71 15.72 -32.97
C PHE A 438 -25.93 16.65 -34.17
N LYS A 439 -25.31 17.84 -34.19
CA LYS A 439 -25.33 18.73 -35.37
C LYS A 439 -24.60 18.10 -36.55
N GLU A 440 -25.17 18.27 -37.75
CA GLU A 440 -24.50 17.90 -39.01
C GLU A 440 -23.17 18.67 -39.13
N GLY A 441 -22.08 17.95 -39.42
CA GLY A 441 -20.73 18.54 -39.50
C GLY A 441 -20.01 18.70 -38.15
N SER A 442 -20.55 18.18 -37.05
CA SER A 442 -19.84 18.13 -35.76
C SER A 442 -18.53 17.36 -35.87
N THR A 443 -17.43 17.96 -35.41
CA THR A 443 -16.07 17.39 -35.48
C THR A 443 -15.85 16.25 -34.48
N THR A 444 -16.65 16.19 -33.40
CA THR A 444 -16.54 15.20 -32.32
C THR A 444 -17.62 14.12 -32.37
N GLY A 445 -18.81 14.42 -32.90
CA GLY A 445 -19.93 13.47 -33.00
C GLY A 445 -20.42 12.90 -31.65
N PRO A 446 -21.42 12.00 -31.65
CA PRO A 446 -21.93 11.40 -30.41
C PRO A 446 -20.85 10.62 -29.66
N SER A 447 -20.70 10.90 -28.36
CA SER A 447 -19.66 10.31 -27.50
C SER A 447 -20.26 9.74 -26.21
N ARG A 448 -19.49 8.93 -25.49
CA ARG A 448 -19.92 8.31 -24.22
C ARG A 448 -20.37 9.32 -23.15
N TRP A 449 -19.92 10.57 -23.27
CA TRP A 449 -20.13 11.64 -22.30
C TRP A 449 -21.01 12.77 -22.85
N CYS A 450 -21.62 12.61 -24.03
CA CYS A 450 -22.39 13.67 -24.70
C CYS A 450 -23.62 14.14 -23.91
N PHE A 451 -24.14 13.31 -23.00
CA PHE A 451 -25.31 13.62 -22.17
C PHE A 451 -24.97 13.85 -20.69
N ASP A 452 -23.70 13.99 -20.29
CA ASP A 452 -23.33 14.10 -18.87
C ASP A 452 -24.04 15.25 -18.15
N VAL A 453 -24.07 16.42 -18.79
CA VAL A 453 -24.69 17.62 -18.22
C VAL A 453 -26.21 17.43 -18.10
N ALA A 454 -26.84 16.86 -19.13
CA ALA A 454 -28.28 16.57 -19.13
C ALA A 454 -28.64 15.50 -18.09
N ALA A 455 -27.86 14.43 -17.97
CA ALA A 455 -28.05 13.38 -16.98
C ALA A 455 -27.93 13.93 -15.55
N ASP A 456 -26.93 14.79 -15.28
CA ASP A 456 -26.75 15.42 -13.98
C ASP A 456 -27.91 16.37 -13.64
N HIS A 457 -28.41 17.11 -14.62
CA HIS A 457 -29.58 17.96 -14.46
C HIS A 457 -30.82 17.16 -14.06
N VAL A 458 -31.15 16.10 -14.81
CA VAL A 458 -32.30 15.22 -14.54
C VAL A 458 -32.13 14.48 -13.21
N PHE A 459 -30.92 14.02 -12.89
CA PHE A 459 -30.62 13.40 -11.61
C PHE A 459 -30.88 14.36 -10.44
N TYR A 460 -30.44 15.62 -10.57
CA TYR A 460 -30.68 16.64 -9.53
C TYR A 460 -32.17 16.98 -9.41
N LEU A 461 -32.87 17.11 -10.54
CA LEU A 461 -34.32 17.33 -10.57
C LEU A 461 -35.06 16.24 -9.78
N MET A 462 -34.81 14.97 -10.12
CA MET A 462 -35.37 13.82 -9.39
C MET A 462 -34.97 13.85 -7.91
N LYS A 463 -33.70 14.16 -7.60
CA LYS A 463 -33.20 14.21 -6.22
C LYS A 463 -33.91 15.28 -5.38
N SER A 464 -34.12 16.47 -5.93
CA SER A 464 -34.76 17.57 -5.21
C SER A 464 -36.26 17.39 -5.04
N ASP A 465 -36.93 16.77 -6.01
CA ASP A 465 -38.38 16.72 -6.08
C ASP A 465 -38.94 15.30 -5.89
N SER A 466 -38.92 14.46 -6.95
CA SER A 466 -39.56 13.14 -6.94
C SER A 466 -39.05 12.22 -5.83
N TYR A 467 -37.74 12.20 -5.56
CA TYR A 467 -37.13 11.43 -4.48
C TYR A 467 -37.59 11.93 -3.10
N SER A 468 -37.61 13.25 -2.89
CA SER A 468 -38.11 13.86 -1.64
C SER A 468 -39.58 13.55 -1.40
N ARG A 469 -40.40 13.45 -2.47
CA ARG A 469 -41.81 13.03 -2.39
C ARG A 469 -41.93 11.53 -2.14
N TYR A 470 -41.14 10.70 -2.81
CA TYR A 470 -41.09 9.25 -2.61
C TYR A 470 -40.81 8.88 -1.14
N LEU A 471 -39.81 9.50 -0.50
CA LEU A 471 -39.50 9.23 0.92
C LEU A 471 -40.63 9.61 1.89
N ARG A 472 -41.54 10.50 1.49
CA ARG A 472 -42.73 10.90 2.28
C ARG A 472 -43.98 10.09 1.93
N SER A 473 -43.95 9.35 0.82
CA SER A 473 -45.07 8.57 0.32
C SER A 473 -45.39 7.36 1.19
N ASP A 474 -46.63 6.88 1.12
CA ASP A 474 -47.03 5.65 1.80
C ASP A 474 -46.31 4.43 1.22
N MET A 475 -45.93 4.46 -0.07
CA MET A 475 -45.18 3.38 -0.72
C MET A 475 -43.84 3.11 0.00
N TYR A 476 -43.06 4.15 0.31
CA TYR A 476 -41.81 3.98 1.05
C TYR A 476 -42.06 3.60 2.52
N LYS A 477 -43.04 4.22 3.18
CA LYS A 477 -43.36 3.95 4.60
C LYS A 477 -43.86 2.54 4.84
N GLU A 478 -44.62 1.96 3.92
CA GLU A 478 -45.11 0.58 4.01
C GLU A 478 -43.96 -0.43 3.97
N TYR A 479 -42.96 -0.21 3.11
CA TYR A 479 -41.73 -1.02 3.08
C TYR A 479 -40.88 -0.82 4.33
N LEU A 480 -40.73 0.42 4.80
CA LEU A 480 -39.95 0.73 6.00
C LEU A 480 -40.58 0.11 7.26
N ASN A 481 -41.91 0.07 7.34
CA ASN A 481 -42.64 -0.55 8.46
C ASN A 481 -42.78 -2.07 8.34
N GLY A 482 -42.16 -2.67 7.31
CA GLY A 482 -42.16 -4.11 7.05
C GLY A 482 -43.57 -4.65 6.85
N SER A 483 -44.20 -4.35 5.70
CA SER A 483 -45.40 -5.01 5.16
C SER A 483 -46.32 -5.70 6.18
N LYS A 484 -46.75 -5.00 7.24
CA LYS A 484 -47.85 -5.46 8.08
C LYS A 484 -49.12 -5.25 7.28
N LYS A 485 -49.43 -6.18 6.37
CA LYS A 485 -50.78 -6.31 5.84
C LYS A 485 -51.70 -6.48 7.05
N LYS A 486 -52.37 -5.40 7.46
CA LYS A 486 -53.55 -5.49 8.33
C LYS A 486 -54.57 -6.30 7.53
N VAL A 487 -54.65 -7.60 7.82
CA VAL A 487 -55.77 -8.42 7.41
C VAL A 487 -57.01 -7.73 7.99
N LYS A 488 -57.82 -7.11 7.13
CA LYS A 488 -59.15 -6.64 7.54
C LYS A 488 -59.91 -7.88 7.98
N SER A 489 -60.09 -8.06 9.29
CA SER A 489 -60.92 -9.13 9.84
C SER A 489 -62.31 -8.99 9.25
N ILE A 490 -62.72 -9.98 8.45
CA ILE A 490 -64.10 -10.14 8.02
C ILE A 490 -64.91 -10.44 9.30
N PRO A 491 -66.00 -9.72 9.62
CA PRO A 491 -66.83 -10.05 10.76
C PRO A 491 -67.42 -11.45 10.57
N ASN A 492 -67.31 -12.30 11.60
CA ASN A 492 -67.90 -13.63 11.67
C ASN A 492 -69.39 -13.64 11.23
N LEU A 493 -69.66 -14.07 10.00
CA LEU A 493 -70.89 -14.78 9.67
C LEU A 493 -70.71 -16.22 10.15
N PHE A 494 -71.76 -16.82 10.70
CA PHE A 494 -71.78 -18.13 11.38
C PHE A 494 -71.45 -18.06 12.87
N GLY A 495 -72.44 -17.62 13.65
CA GLY A 495 -72.54 -17.94 15.06
C GLY A 495 -72.71 -19.45 15.25
N VAL A 496 -71.73 -20.09 15.85
CA VAL A 496 -71.87 -21.42 16.42
C VAL A 496 -71.77 -21.29 17.93
N LYS A 497 -72.90 -21.56 18.60
CA LYS A 497 -73.00 -21.61 20.06
C LYS A 497 -72.04 -22.66 20.60
N LYS A 498 -71.14 -22.27 21.51
CA LYS A 498 -70.37 -23.19 22.35
C LYS A 498 -71.36 -23.99 23.23
N ILE A 499 -71.33 -25.31 23.12
CA ILE A 499 -71.85 -26.22 24.13
C ILE A 499 -70.71 -26.46 25.11
N ASN A 500 -70.92 -26.09 26.37
CA ASN A 500 -69.99 -26.39 27.46
C ASN A 500 -70.21 -27.84 27.89
N TYR A 501 -69.13 -28.59 28.04
CA TYR A 501 -69.01 -29.70 28.98
C TYR A 501 -68.06 -29.29 30.09
#